data_AF-A0A929EQ91-F1
#
_entry.id   AF-A0A929EQ91-F1
#
_cell.length_a   1.000
_cell.length_b   1.000
_cell.length_c   1.000
_cell.angle_alpha   90.00
_cell.angle_beta   90.00
_cell.angle_gamma   90.00
#
_symmetry.space_group_name_H-M   'P 1'
#
loop_
_entity.id
_entity.type
_entity.pdbx_description
1 polymer ?
#
loop_
_entity_poly.entity_id
_entity_poly.type
_entity_poly.pdbx_seq_one_letter_code
_entity_poly.pdbx_strand_id
1 'polypeptide(L)' 'MTDNKQIALALTGASGAPYSQRLLDVLLGQGITVHLMISAAARIVFADELDWKLPARASDVHKMLVKE' A
#
# COMPACT_ATOMS: atom_id res chain seq x y z
N MET A 1 -6.63 -18.17 -18.88
CA MET A 1 -7.42 -16.96 -18.58
C MET A 1 -6.57 -16.11 -17.66
N THR A 2 -6.18 -14.91 -18.07
CA THR A 2 -5.57 -13.92 -17.15
C THR A 2 -6.67 -13.40 -16.24
N ASP A 3 -6.44 -13.47 -14.93
CA ASP A 3 -7.31 -12.86 -13.94
C ASP A 3 -7.16 -11.33 -14.06
N ASN A 4 -8.16 -10.67 -14.63
CA ASN A 4 -8.11 -9.23 -14.92
C ASN A 4 -8.30 -8.35 -13.67
N LYS A 5 -8.35 -8.92 -12.46
CA LYS A 5 -8.48 -8.19 -11.18
C LYS A 5 -7.16 -8.10 -10.42
N GLN A 6 -6.08 -7.74 -11.11
CA GLN A 6 -4.76 -7.57 -10.50
C GLN A 6 -4.14 -6.23 -10.87
N ILE A 7 -3.58 -5.52 -9.88
CA ILE A 7 -2.92 -4.22 -10.08
C ILE A 7 -1.58 -4.23 -9.35
N ALA A 8 -0.52 -3.79 -10.04
CA ALA A 8 0.75 -3.46 -9.40
C ALA A 8 0.72 -2.01 -8.93
N LEU A 9 0.91 -1.80 -7.63
CA LEU A 9 0.91 -0.47 -7.00
C LEU A 9 2.26 -0.20 -6.36
N ALA A 10 2.98 0.81 -6.87
CA ALA A 10 4.25 1.27 -6.33
C ALA A 10 4.07 2.61 -5.61
N LEU A 11 4.40 2.64 -4.32
CA LEU A 11 4.35 3.82 -3.47
C LEU A 11 5.76 4.39 -3.28
N THR A 12 5.94 5.66 -3.61
CA THR A 12 7.22 6.37 -3.59
C THR A 12 7.19 7.57 -2.63
N GLY A 13 8.34 8.20 -2.38
CA GLY A 13 8.49 9.27 -1.38
C GLY A 13 8.11 10.67 -1.88
N ALA A 14 7.12 10.78 -2.76
CA ALA A 14 6.52 12.07 -3.07
C ALA A 14 5.41 12.37 -2.05
N SER A 15 5.16 13.66 -1.79
CA SER A 15 4.04 14.08 -0.95
C SER A 15 2.70 13.58 -1.51
N GLY A 16 1.75 13.25 -0.64
CA GLY A 16 0.44 12.71 -1.02
C GLY A 16 0.14 11.32 -0.47
N ALA A 17 0.64 11.00 0.73
CA ALA A 17 0.34 9.76 1.42
C ALA A 17 -1.19 9.47 1.55
N PRO A 18 -2.08 10.47 1.79
CA PRO A 18 -3.53 10.23 1.84
C PRO A 18 -4.11 9.61 0.57
N TYR A 19 -3.60 9.98 -0.61
CA TYR A 19 -4.05 9.41 -1.88
C TYR A 19 -3.67 7.95 -2.01
N SER A 20 -2.46 7.60 -1.56
CA SER A 20 -1.95 6.24 -1.62
C SER A 20 -2.74 5.31 -0.70
N GLN A 21 -3.00 5.74 0.54
CA GLN A 21 -3.82 4.99 1.48
C GLN A 21 -5.25 4.80 0.94
N ARG A 22 -5.88 5.89 0.48
CA ARG A 22 -7.25 5.83 -0.04
C ARG A 22 -7.37 4.94 -1.28
N LEU A 23 -6.42 5.01 -2.20
CA LEU A 23 -6.40 4.14 -3.38
C LEU A 23 -6.29 2.66 -2.96
N LEU A 24 -5.35 2.34 -2.07
CA LEU A 24 -5.16 0.98 -1.58
C LEU A 24 -6.44 0.42 -0.95
N ASP A 25 -7.10 1.18 -0.08
CA ASP A 25 -8.36 0.79 0.55
C ASP A 25 -9.46 0.49 -0.48
N VAL A 26 -9.58 1.33 -1.51
CA VAL A 26 -10.59 1.15 -2.57
C VAL A 26 -10.31 -0.10 -3.40
N LEU A 27 -9.04 -0.33 -3.78
CA LEU A 27 -8.67 -1.50 -4.57
C LEU A 27 -8.93 -2.80 -3.80
N LEU A 28 -8.48 -2.87 -2.55
CA LEU A 28 -8.70 -4.02 -1.68
C LEU A 28 -10.19 -4.24 -1.41
N GLY A 29 -10.95 -3.16 -1.16
CA GLY A 29 -12.40 -3.22 -0.94
C GLY A 29 -13.20 -3.71 -2.16
N GLN A 30 -12.65 -3.61 -3.37
CA GLN A 30 -13.23 -4.17 -4.59
C GLN A 30 -12.82 -5.63 -4.88
N GLY A 31 -12.03 -6.24 -3.99
CA GLY A 31 -11.48 -7.58 -4.19
C GLY A 31 -10.44 -7.65 -5.30
N ILE A 32 -9.76 -6.54 -5.60
CA ILE A 32 -8.64 -6.51 -6.53
C ILE A 32 -7.39 -6.99 -5.80
N THR A 33 -6.65 -7.91 -6.40
CA THR A 33 -5.34 -8.32 -5.89
C THR A 33 -4.33 -7.21 -6.16
N VAL A 34 -3.70 -6.69 -5.10
CA VAL A 34 -2.72 -5.60 -5.21
C VAL A 34 -1.31 -6.15 -4.98
N HIS A 35 -0.46 -6.06 -6.00
CA HIS A 35 0.98 -6.29 -5.88
C HIS A 35 1.66 -5.01 -5.40
N LEU A 36 1.73 -4.86 -4.07
CA LEU A 36 2.18 -3.65 -3.41
C LEU A 36 3.70 -3.58 -3.26
N MET A 37 4.29 -2.46 -3.68
CA MET A 37 5.70 -2.12 -3.50
C MET A 37 5.81 -0.77 -2.79
N ILE A 38 6.72 -0.66 -1.83
CA ILE A 38 6.86 0.54 -0.99
C ILE A 38 8.34 0.86 -0.83
N SER A 39 8.76 2.05 -1.29
CA SER A 39 10.15 2.49 -1.13
C SER A 39 10.45 2.93 0.30
N ALA A 40 11.73 3.00 0.66
CA ALA A 40 12.13 3.55 1.96
C ALA A 40 11.67 5.00 2.14
N ALA A 41 11.73 5.82 1.08
CA ALA A 41 11.28 7.21 1.11
C ALA A 41 9.76 7.33 1.32
N ALA A 42 8.96 6.44 0.71
CA ALA A 42 7.51 6.41 0.94
C ALA A 42 7.17 6.18 2.41
N ARG A 43 7.89 5.29 3.10
CA ARG A 43 7.67 5.01 4.53
C ARG A 43 7.90 6.25 5.40
N ILE A 44 8.91 7.05 5.07
CA ILE A 44 9.20 8.31 5.77
C ILE A 44 8.04 9.29 5.57
N VAL A 45 7.65 9.54 4.31
CA VAL A 45 6.55 10.46 3.99
C VAL A 45 5.23 10.01 4.63
N PHE A 46 4.96 8.70 4.66
CA PHE A 46 3.69 8.19 5.19
C PHE A 46 3.64 8.26 6.71
N ALA A 47 4.77 8.07 7.38
CA ALA A 47 4.88 8.31 8.82
C ALA A 47 4.73 9.80 9.16
N ASP A 48 5.26 10.69 8.31
CA ASP A 48 5.21 12.14 8.52
C ASP A 48 3.81 12.73 8.23
N GLU A 49 3.21 12.39 7.09
CA GLU A 49 1.93 12.97 6.65
C GLU A 49 0.69 12.31 7.27
N LEU A 50 0.78 11.04 7.70
CA LEU A 50 -0.39 10.24 8.12
C LEU A 50 -0.20 9.49 9.45
N ASP A 51 0.97 9.58 10.10
CA ASP A 51 1.39 8.69 11.19
C ASP A 51 1.30 7.19 10.83
N TRP A 52 1.32 6.87 9.54
CA TRP A 52 1.15 5.51 9.04
C TRP A 52 2.49 4.79 8.96
N LYS A 53 2.85 4.12 10.06
CA LYS A 53 4.15 3.45 10.24
C LYS A 53 4.18 2.06 9.61
N LEU A 54 4.40 2.02 8.30
CA LEU A 54 4.52 0.78 7.54
C LEU A 54 5.84 0.05 7.83
N PRO A 55 5.81 -1.23 8.27
CA PRO A 55 7.01 -2.00 8.62
C PRO A 55 7.85 -2.38 7.39
N ALA A 56 9.17 -2.46 7.53
CA ALA A 56 10.07 -2.67 6.39
C ALA A 56 9.86 -4.00 5.65
N ARG A 57 9.44 -5.06 6.35
CA ARG A 57 9.24 -6.39 5.77
C ARG A 57 7.87 -6.50 5.10
N ALA A 58 7.86 -7.00 3.86
CA ALA A 58 6.63 -7.20 3.10
C ALA A 58 5.61 -8.11 3.82
N SER A 59 6.08 -9.14 4.53
CA SER A 59 5.23 -10.03 5.34
C SER A 59 4.47 -9.29 6.43
N ASP A 60 5.11 -8.30 7.06
CA ASP A 60 4.53 -7.57 8.18
C ASP A 60 3.55 -6.50 7.68
N VAL A 61 3.85 -5.89 6.52
CA VAL A 61 2.91 -5.02 5.81
C VAL A 61 1.66 -5.82 5.43
N HIS A 62 1.82 -7.02 4.88
CA HIS A 62 0.69 -7.86 4.52
C HIS A 62 -0.22 -8.15 5.72
N LYS A 63 0.37 -8.59 6.86
CA LYS A 63 -0.37 -8.81 8.11
C LYS A 63 -1.06 -7.57 8.66
N MET A 64 -0.46 -6.39 8.46
CA MET A 64 -1.04 -5.11 8.89
C MET A 64 -2.25 -4.71 8.03
N LEU A 65 -2.21 -4.98 6.72
CA LEU A 65 -3.24 -4.57 5.77
C LEU A 65 -4.39 -5.58 5.63
N VAL A 66 -4.09 -6.86 5.77
CA VAL A 66 -5.06 -7.94 5.61
C VAL A 66 -5.19 -8.62 6.97
N LYS A 67 -6.32 -8.38 7.66
CA LYS A 67 -6.73 -9.26 8.75
C LYS A 67 -7.13 -10.60 8.14
N GLU A 68 -6.57 -11.69 8.66
CA GLU A 68 -7.05 -13.05 8.39
C GLU A 68 -8.53 -13.22 8.76
#